data_AF-H0QWL3-F1
#
_entry.id   AF-H0QWL3-F1
#
_cell.length_a   1.000
_cell.length_b   1.000
_cell.length_c   1.000
_cell.angle_alpha   90.00
_cell.angle_beta   90.00
_cell.angle_gamma   90.00
#
_symmetry.space_group_name_H-M   'P 1'
#
loop_
_entity.id
_entity.type
_entity.pdbx_description
1 polymer ?
#
loop_
_entity_poly.entity_id
_entity_poly.type
_entity_poly.pdbx_seq_one_letter_code
_entity_poly.pdbx_strand_id
1 'polypeptide(L)' 'MSQEQSAQQPPRRRKREPKKVLLRLDPAIHEAIAKWAADDLRSVNAQIEYALRRALDDAGRTPKK' A
#
# COMPACT_ATOMS: atom_id res chain seq x y z
N MET A 1 31.43 21.67 31.82
CA MET A 1 31.10 21.81 30.39
C MET A 1 31.82 20.67 29.68
N SER A 2 31.20 19.70 29.03
CA SER A 2 29.96 19.74 28.26
C SER A 2 29.28 18.37 28.33
N GLN A 3 28.01 18.36 28.71
CA GLN A 3 27.12 17.23 28.42
C GLN A 3 26.69 17.41 26.96
N GLU A 4 27.31 16.66 26.04
CA GLU A 4 26.76 16.56 24.69
C GLU A 4 25.51 15.69 24.76
N GLN A 5 24.40 16.36 24.47
CA GLN A 5 23.04 15.87 24.52
C GLN A 5 22.90 14.70 23.54
N SER A 6 22.61 13.51 24.07
CA SER A 6 22.15 12.38 23.28
C SER A 6 20.80 12.76 22.68
N ALA A 7 20.82 13.25 21.44
CA ALA A 7 19.62 13.57 20.69
C ALA A 7 18.85 12.26 20.45
N GLN A 8 17.85 11.98 21.29
CA GLN A 8 16.87 10.93 21.03
C GLN A 8 16.19 11.25 19.69
N GLN A 9 16.51 10.47 18.67
CA GLN A 9 15.75 10.46 17.42
C GLN A 9 14.28 10.15 17.73
N PRO A 10 13.33 10.92 17.20
CA PRO A 10 11.91 10.67 17.43
C PRO A 10 11.54 9.27 16.92
N PRO A 11 10.60 8.58 17.57
CA PRO A 11 10.23 7.22 17.17
C PRO A 11 9.74 7.23 15.73
N ARG A 12 10.49 6.59 14.84
CA ARG A 12 10.06 6.32 13.47
C ARG A 12 8.72 5.61 13.56
N ARG A 13 7.64 6.23 13.04
CA ARG A 13 6.32 5.59 12.92
C ARG A 13 6.54 4.19 12.37
N ARG A 14 6.18 3.14 13.12
CA ARG A 14 6.33 1.75 12.68
C ARG A 14 5.62 1.60 11.34
N LYS A 15 6.40 1.49 10.26
CA LYS A 15 5.88 1.26 8.91
C LYS A 15 5.20 -0.12 8.97
N ARG A 16 3.87 -0.17 8.87
CA ARG A 16 3.17 -1.45 8.81
C ARG A 16 3.62 -2.14 7.52
N GLU A 17 4.28 -3.27 7.66
CA GLU A 17 4.80 -4.01 6.53
C GLU A 17 3.62 -4.60 5.73
N PRO A 18 3.60 -4.43 4.39
CA PRO A 18 2.50 -4.95 3.58
C PRO A 18 2.46 -6.47 3.67
N LYS A 19 1.27 -7.02 3.91
CA LYS A 19 1.06 -8.46 3.97
C LYS A 19 1.18 -9.05 2.57
N LYS A 20 2.11 -9.99 2.37
CA LYS A 20 2.22 -10.76 1.13
C LYS A 20 1.13 -11.82 1.11
N VAL A 21 0.29 -11.80 0.07
CA VAL A 21 -0.79 -12.76 -0.14
C VAL A 21 -0.66 -13.36 -1.54
N LEU A 22 -0.93 -14.66 -1.67
CA LEU A 22 -1.08 -15.30 -2.97
C LEU A 22 -2.52 -15.08 -3.44
N LEU A 23 -2.69 -14.33 -4.52
CA LEU A 23 -3.99 -14.03 -5.11
C LEU A 23 -4.17 -14.88 -6.37
N ARG A 24 -5.30 -15.59 -6.47
CA ARG A 24 -5.72 -16.22 -7.72
C ARG A 24 -6.56 -15.19 -8.47
N LEU A 25 -6.09 -14.81 -9.65
CA LEU A 25 -6.79 -13.89 -10.56
C LEU A 25 -7.01 -14.60 -11.88
N ASP A 26 -8.11 -14.26 -12.53
CA ASP A 26 -8.27 -14.54 -13.96
C ASP A 26 -7.13 -13.82 -14.73
N PRO A 27 -6.45 -14.51 -15.67
CA PRO A 27 -5.34 -13.92 -16.43
C PRO A 27 -5.72 -12.65 -17.19
N ALA A 28 -6.91 -12.58 -17.79
CA ALA A 28 -7.36 -11.41 -18.54
C ALA A 28 -7.60 -10.21 -17.62
N ILE A 29 -8.09 -10.46 -16.40
CA ILE A 29 -8.23 -9.41 -15.38
C ILE A 29 -6.86 -8.90 -14.93
N HIS A 30 -5.89 -9.80 -14.73
CA HIS A 30 -4.53 -9.41 -14.39
C HIS A 30 -3.89 -8.53 -15.48
N GLU A 31 -4.06 -8.89 -16.76
CA GLU A 31 -3.58 -8.10 -17.89
C GLU A 31 -4.22 -6.71 -17.94
N ALA A 32 -5.53 -6.62 -17.75
CA ALA A 32 -6.23 -5.34 -17.70
C ALA A 32 -5.72 -4.43 -16.57
N ILE A 33 -5.48 -4.99 -15.38
CA ILE A 33 -4.89 -4.26 -14.25
C ILE A 33 -3.46 -3.83 -14.57
N ALA A 34 -2.66 -4.70 -15.22
CA ALA A 34 -1.29 -4.39 -15.58
C ALA A 34 -1.20 -3.24 -16.59
N LYS A 35 -2.09 -3.22 -17.59
CA LYS A 35 -2.23 -2.11 -18.54
C LYS A 35 -2.59 -0.82 -17.82
N TRP A 36 -3.61 -0.85 -16.96
CA TRP A 36 -4.02 0.33 -16.19
C TRP A 36 -2.91 0.85 -15.28
N ALA A 37 -2.16 -0.05 -14.64
CA ALA A 37 -1.01 0.33 -13.82
C ALA A 37 0.08 1.02 -14.65
N ALA A 38 0.35 0.53 -15.88
CA ALA A 38 1.31 1.14 -16.79
C ALA A 38 0.87 2.54 -17.23
N ASP A 39 -0.41 2.71 -17.58
CA ASP A 39 -0.98 4.02 -17.97
C ASP A 39 -0.86 5.05 -16.83
N ASP A 40 -0.97 4.59 -15.58
CA ASP A 40 -0.87 5.42 -14.36
C ASP A 40 0.55 5.54 -13.77
N LEU A 41 1.57 4.99 -14.44
CA LEU A 41 2.96 4.92 -13.95
C LEU A 41 3.08 4.31 -12.53
N ARG A 42 2.28 3.28 -12.25
CA ARG A 42 2.24 2.54 -10.98
C ARG A 42 2.69 1.10 -11.17
N SER A 43 3.14 0.48 -10.07
CA SER A 43 3.32 -0.98 -10.06
C SER A 43 1.95 -1.68 -10.01
N VAL A 44 1.88 -2.89 -10.55
CA VAL A 44 0.66 -3.72 -10.52
C VAL A 44 0.14 -3.89 -9.09
N ASN A 45 1.03 -4.14 -8.12
CA ASN A 45 0.64 -4.27 -6.71
C ASN A 45 0.07 -2.97 -6.13
N ALA A 46 0.64 -1.81 -6.48
CA ALA A 46 0.11 -0.52 -6.05
C ALA A 46 -1.26 -0.25 -6.68
N GLN A 47 -1.47 -0.68 -7.92
CA GLN A 47 -2.75 -0.56 -8.61
C GLN A 47 -3.84 -1.47 -8.00
N ILE A 48 -3.48 -2.71 -7.65
CA ILE A 48 -4.38 -3.63 -6.94
C ILE A 48 -4.78 -3.04 -5.58
N GLU A 49 -3.82 -2.56 -4.80
CA GLU A 49 -4.09 -1.91 -3.50
C GLU A 49 -5.00 -0.69 -3.66
N TYR A 50 -4.78 0.12 -4.69
CA TYR A 50 -5.63 1.26 -5.01
C TYR A 50 -7.08 0.85 -5.29
N ALA A 51 -7.27 -0.12 -6.18
CA ALA A 51 -8.59 -0.64 -6.54
C ALA A 51 -9.32 -1.25 -5.32
N LEU A 52 -8.60 -2.01 -4.49
CA LEU A 52 -9.16 -2.60 -3.26
C LEU A 52 -9.58 -1.53 -2.25
N ARG A 53 -8.77 -0.47 -2.06
CA ARG A 53 -9.14 0.64 -1.16
C ARG A 53 -10.38 1.37 -1.64
N ARG A 54 -10.46 1.65 -2.94
CA ARG A 54 -11.65 2.27 -3.53
C ARG A 54 -12.88 1.37 -3.34
N ALA A 55 -12.79 0.09 -3.67
CA ALA A 55 -13.89 -0.86 -3.51
C ALA A 55 -14.35 -1.02 -2.04
N LEU A 56 -13.42 -0.95 -1.07
CA LEU A 56 -13.77 -0.94 0.35
C LEU A 56 -14.49 0.34 0.76
N ASP A 57 -14.08 1.48 0.22
CA ASP A 57 -14.71 2.78 0.49
C ASP A 57 -16.13 2.83 -0.09
N ASP A 58 -16.28 2.43 -1.35
CA ASP A 58 -17.58 2.32 -2.04
C ASP A 58 -18.53 1.36 -1.31
N ALA A 59 -17.99 0.30 -0.70
CA ALA A 59 -18.75 -0.65 0.10
C ALA A 59 -19.00 -0.19 1.56
N GLY A 60 -18.49 0.97 1.98
CA GLY A 60 -18.57 1.45 3.37
C GLY A 60 -17.80 0.59 4.38
N ARG A 61 -16.77 -0.14 3.92
CA ARG A 61 -15.98 -1.11 4.70
C ARG A 61 -14.54 -0.65 4.95
N THR A 62 -14.26 0.63 4.81
CA THR A 62 -12.94 1.20 5.08
C THR A 62 -12.48 0.86 6.51
N PRO A 63 -11.28 0.27 6.70
CA PRO A 63 -10.80 -0.12 8.02
C PRO A 63 -10.63 1.12 8.91
N LYS A 64 -11.27 1.11 10.09
CA LYS A 64 -11.07 2.13 11.14
C LYS A 64 -9.63 2.00 11.64
N LYS A 65 -8.87 3.10 11.60
CA LYS A 65 -7.47 3.14 12.07
C LYS A 65 -7.38 3.05 13.59
#